data_AF-A0A497NWK6-F1
#
_entry.id   AF-A0A497NWK6-F1
#
_cell.length_a   1.000
_cell.length_b   1.000
_cell.length_c   1.000
_cell.angle_alpha   90.00
_cell.angle_beta   90.00
_cell.angle_gamma   90.00
#
_symmetry.space_group_name_H-M   'P 1'
#
loop_
_entity.id
_entity.type
_entity.pdbx_description
1 polymer ?
#
loop_
_entity_poly.entity_id
_entity_poly.type
_entity_poly.pdbx_seq_one_letter_code
_entity_poly.pdbx_strand_id
1 'polypeptide(L)'
;MALEKVKEMLIKEETKIFKDYKLAFFPTVILCSWNPYSISSEPAKTYWRCENTLLRFYPDGEVAIEKVEHSYYIPKHLALQLTAEGTPLFHVENADLYDTKLERDLARKPLTTIPEKIEVEGALLPYNQPILQSLIVEAIDKFGKGKATEPEILDYLTEKYPHGGGWLTRTPTLTEKVKSTLEQMTYKGIIEYNEETTEYYLISKPTTSKLTKKGG
;
A
#
# COMPACT_ATOMS: atom_id res chain seq x y z
N MET A 1 -48.14 15.88 5.63
CA MET A 1 -48.55 16.44 4.32
C MET A 1 -47.57 17.48 3.77
N ALA A 2 -47.16 18.51 4.53
CA ALA A 2 -46.20 19.51 4.02
C ALA A 2 -44.80 18.93 3.75
N LEU A 3 -44.27 18.08 4.64
CA LEU A 3 -42.95 17.47 4.48
C LEU A 3 -42.85 16.55 3.25
N GLU A 4 -43.88 15.74 2.99
CA GLU A 4 -43.93 14.87 1.82
C GLU A 4 -43.99 15.67 0.51
N LYS A 5 -44.75 16.76 0.46
CA LYS A 5 -44.73 17.68 -0.69
C LYS A 5 -43.37 18.33 -0.90
N VAL A 6 -42.65 18.69 0.18
CA VAL A 6 -41.30 19.25 0.08
C VAL A 6 -40.30 18.20 -0.44
N LYS A 7 -40.37 16.95 0.03
CA LYS A 7 -39.54 15.86 -0.48
C LYS A 7 -39.80 15.60 -1.97
N GLU A 8 -41.07 15.52 -2.39
CA GLU A 8 -41.44 15.33 -3.80
C GLU A 8 -40.89 16.46 -4.69
N MET A 9 -40.96 17.72 -4.23
CA MET A 9 -40.38 18.85 -4.96
C MET A 9 -38.86 18.76 -5.04
N LEU A 10 -38.18 18.41 -3.95
CA LEU A 10 -36.73 18.24 -3.93
C LEU A 10 -36.25 17.12 -4.86
N ILE A 11 -36.90 15.95 -4.80
CA ILE A 11 -36.59 14.81 -5.69
C ILE A 11 -36.77 15.21 -7.16
N LYS A 12 -37.81 15.97 -7.47
CA LYS A 12 -38.10 16.41 -8.85
C LYS A 12 -37.03 17.38 -9.37
N GLU A 13 -36.64 18.38 -8.57
CA GLU A 13 -35.57 19.31 -8.95
C GLU A 13 -34.20 18.62 -9.03
N GLU A 14 -33.90 17.71 -8.10
CA GLU A 14 -32.67 16.91 -8.12
C GLU A 14 -32.59 16.03 -9.37
N THR A 15 -33.68 15.33 -9.70
CA THR A 15 -33.77 14.52 -10.92
C THR A 15 -33.57 15.37 -12.18
N LYS A 16 -34.09 16.59 -12.18
CA LYS A 16 -33.91 17.54 -13.30
C LYS A 16 -32.45 17.97 -13.43
N ILE A 17 -31.81 18.37 -12.33
CA ILE A 17 -30.38 18.71 -12.32
C ILE A 17 -29.55 17.53 -12.82
N PHE A 18 -29.79 16.32 -12.30
CA PHE A 18 -29.06 15.14 -12.76
C PHE A 18 -29.24 14.89 -14.26
N LYS A 19 -30.44 15.03 -14.81
CA LYS A 19 -30.67 14.92 -16.25
C LYS A 19 -29.95 16.00 -17.06
N ASP A 20 -30.02 17.25 -16.63
CA ASP A 20 -29.40 18.38 -17.32
C ASP A 20 -27.87 18.25 -17.39
N TYR A 21 -27.26 17.69 -16.35
CA TYR A 21 -25.82 17.41 -16.28
C TYR A 21 -25.44 15.99 -16.73
N LYS A 22 -26.40 15.18 -17.20
CA LYS A 22 -26.23 13.79 -17.62
C LYS A 22 -25.61 12.89 -16.55
N LEU A 23 -25.96 13.16 -15.30
CA LEU A 23 -25.53 12.43 -14.12
C LEU A 23 -26.55 11.35 -13.77
N ALA A 24 -26.07 10.21 -13.29
CA ALA A 24 -26.91 9.22 -12.65
C ALA A 24 -26.24 8.65 -11.40
N PHE A 25 -27.02 8.53 -10.34
CA PHE A 25 -26.60 7.96 -9.07
C PHE A 25 -26.96 6.47 -9.02
N PHE A 26 -26.00 5.65 -8.58
CA PHE A 26 -26.16 4.23 -8.37
C PHE A 26 -25.77 3.85 -6.94
N PRO A 27 -26.69 3.29 -6.13
CA PRO A 27 -26.34 2.76 -4.81
C PRO A 27 -25.30 1.64 -4.89
N THR A 28 -25.36 0.82 -5.93
CA THR A 28 -24.35 -0.19 -6.25
C THR A 28 -24.21 -0.31 -7.76
N VAL A 29 -22.98 -0.30 -8.25
CA VAL A 29 -22.65 -0.42 -9.67
C VAL A 29 -21.35 -1.20 -9.83
N ILE A 30 -21.21 -1.88 -10.96
CA ILE A 30 -19.96 -2.52 -11.35
C ILE A 30 -19.28 -1.65 -12.39
N LEU A 31 -18.05 -1.25 -12.09
CA LEU A 31 -17.21 -0.50 -13.02
C LEU A 31 -16.14 -1.42 -13.59
N CYS A 32 -16.04 -1.44 -14.91
CA CYS A 32 -15.04 -2.18 -15.64
C CYS A 32 -14.11 -1.20 -16.35
N SER A 33 -12.88 -1.10 -15.87
CA SER A 33 -11.85 -0.26 -16.47
C SER A 33 -10.66 -1.09 -16.93
N TRP A 34 -9.85 -0.51 -17.82
CA TRP A 34 -8.51 -1.02 -18.02
C TRP A 34 -7.71 -0.84 -16.75
N ASN A 35 -6.77 -1.75 -16.47
CA ASN A 35 -5.83 -1.53 -15.39
C ASN A 35 -4.93 -0.32 -15.77
N PRO A 36 -5.12 0.89 -15.17
CA PRO A 36 -4.39 2.11 -15.56
C PRO A 36 -2.89 2.01 -15.31
N TYR A 37 -2.52 0.95 -14.60
CA TYR A 37 -1.21 0.68 -14.09
C TYR A 37 -0.53 -0.50 -14.77
N SER A 38 -1.19 -1.14 -15.75
CA SER A 38 -0.63 -2.24 -16.54
C SER A 38 0.65 -1.81 -17.26
N ILE A 39 1.65 -2.71 -17.32
CA ILE A 39 2.85 -2.56 -18.17
C ILE A 39 2.80 -3.53 -19.36
N SER A 40 1.75 -4.35 -19.45
CA SER A 40 1.50 -5.24 -20.57
C SER A 40 1.04 -4.43 -21.78
N SER A 41 1.48 -4.82 -22.98
CA SER A 41 0.96 -4.30 -24.25
C SER A 41 -0.53 -4.59 -24.43
N GLU A 42 -1.05 -5.60 -23.72
CA GLU A 42 -2.48 -5.93 -23.64
C GLU A 42 -2.89 -5.93 -22.16
N PRO A 43 -3.33 -4.79 -21.61
CA PRO A 43 -3.76 -4.70 -20.22
C PRO A 43 -5.03 -5.54 -19.98
N ALA A 44 -5.10 -6.30 -18.89
CA ALA A 44 -6.35 -6.95 -18.51
C ALA A 44 -7.36 -5.91 -17.97
N LYS A 45 -8.65 -6.11 -18.27
CA LYS A 45 -9.73 -5.34 -17.64
C LYS A 45 -9.89 -5.74 -16.18
N THR A 46 -10.05 -4.77 -15.30
CA THR A 46 -10.39 -4.96 -13.89
C THR A 46 -11.88 -4.70 -13.67
N TYR A 47 -12.44 -5.28 -12.60
CA TYR A 47 -13.84 -5.15 -12.25
C TYR A 47 -13.94 -4.71 -10.79
N TRP A 48 -14.79 -3.72 -10.55
CA TRP A 48 -14.92 -3.08 -9.26
C TRP A 48 -16.38 -3.01 -8.89
N ARG A 49 -16.72 -3.42 -7.67
CA ARG A 49 -18.02 -3.11 -7.07
C ARG A 49 -17.89 -1.76 -6.38
N CYS A 50 -18.64 -0.78 -6.86
CA CYS A 50 -18.63 0.56 -6.33
C CYS A 50 -19.97 0.84 -5.65
N GLU A 51 -19.93 1.44 -4.47
CA GLU A 51 -21.10 1.83 -3.69
C GLU A 51 -21.26 3.36 -3.71
N ASN A 52 -22.52 3.83 -3.73
CA ASN A 52 -22.90 5.24 -3.79
C ASN A 52 -22.14 6.04 -4.87
N THR A 53 -22.22 5.55 -6.10
CA THR A 53 -21.44 6.06 -7.23
C THR A 53 -22.26 7.03 -8.08
N LEU A 54 -21.64 8.16 -8.44
CA LEU A 54 -22.18 9.13 -9.38
C LEU A 54 -21.42 9.04 -10.70
N LEU A 55 -22.14 8.73 -11.77
CA LEU A 55 -21.59 8.62 -13.12
C LEU A 55 -22.13 9.73 -14.02
N ARG A 56 -21.30 10.23 -14.92
CA ARG A 56 -21.69 11.12 -16.02
C ARG A 56 -21.69 10.35 -17.33
N PHE A 57 -22.74 10.51 -18.11
CA PHE A 57 -22.89 9.90 -19.43
C PHE A 57 -22.71 10.96 -20.52
N TYR A 58 -21.76 10.73 -21.42
CA TYR A 58 -21.54 11.58 -22.57
C TYR A 58 -22.32 11.08 -23.80
N PRO A 59 -22.67 11.97 -24.75
CA PRO A 59 -23.44 11.59 -25.95
C PRO A 59 -22.76 10.56 -26.86
N ASP A 60 -21.45 10.49 -26.81
CA ASP A 60 -20.61 9.52 -27.54
C ASP A 60 -20.60 8.12 -26.89
N GLY A 61 -21.26 7.98 -25.74
CA GLY A 61 -21.30 6.72 -24.98
C GLY A 61 -20.18 6.59 -23.96
N GLU A 62 -19.31 7.59 -23.82
CA GLU A 62 -18.31 7.61 -22.75
C GLU A 62 -19.00 7.75 -21.38
N VAL A 63 -18.49 7.02 -20.40
CA VAL A 63 -18.93 7.09 -19.01
C VAL A 63 -17.76 7.61 -18.19
N ALA A 64 -17.97 8.70 -17.45
CA ALA A 64 -17.01 9.22 -16.50
C ALA A 64 -17.49 9.06 -15.07
N ILE A 65 -16.55 8.89 -14.16
CA ILE A 65 -16.81 8.77 -12.73
C ILE A 65 -16.66 10.15 -12.11
N GLU A 66 -17.73 10.70 -11.56
CA GLU A 66 -17.70 11.98 -10.86
C GLU A 66 -17.40 11.80 -9.38
N LYS A 67 -17.95 10.73 -8.79
CA LYS A 67 -17.76 10.40 -7.38
C LYS A 67 -17.96 8.92 -7.14
N VAL A 68 -17.08 8.34 -6.33
CA VAL A 68 -17.25 7.01 -5.71
C VAL A 68 -16.99 7.18 -4.23
N GLU A 69 -17.86 6.62 -3.39
CA GLU A 69 -17.64 6.66 -1.94
C GLU A 69 -16.82 5.47 -1.47
N HIS A 70 -17.18 4.27 -1.96
CA HIS A 70 -16.45 3.04 -1.68
C HIS A 70 -16.26 2.22 -2.95
N SER A 71 -15.07 1.65 -3.11
CA SER A 71 -14.75 0.78 -4.23
C SER A 71 -14.11 -0.50 -3.73
N TYR A 72 -14.50 -1.63 -4.32
CA TYR A 72 -13.96 -2.94 -3.96
C TYR A 72 -13.59 -3.69 -5.22
N TYR A 73 -12.33 -4.11 -5.30
CA TYR A 73 -11.91 -5.00 -6.38
C TYR A 73 -12.67 -6.33 -6.29
N ILE A 74 -13.21 -6.78 -7.42
CA ILE A 74 -13.88 -8.07 -7.52
C ILE A 74 -13.37 -8.87 -8.73
N PRO A 75 -13.32 -10.21 -8.65
CA PRO A 75 -12.93 -11.02 -9.79
C PRO A 75 -14.04 -11.02 -10.87
N LYS A 76 -13.64 -11.20 -12.13
CA LYS A 76 -14.54 -11.16 -13.29
C LYS A 76 -15.78 -12.07 -13.15
N HIS A 77 -15.61 -13.29 -12.61
CA HIS A 77 -16.72 -14.22 -12.47
C HIS A 77 -17.80 -13.69 -11.51
N LEU A 78 -17.38 -13.07 -10.39
CA LEU A 78 -18.29 -12.47 -9.42
C LEU A 78 -18.99 -11.24 -10.02
N ALA A 79 -18.26 -10.43 -10.80
CA ALA A 79 -18.85 -9.29 -11.50
C ALA A 79 -19.98 -9.73 -12.44
N LEU A 80 -19.74 -10.76 -13.27
CA LEU A 80 -20.74 -11.29 -14.18
C LEU A 80 -21.95 -11.87 -13.46
N GLN A 81 -21.74 -12.55 -12.33
CA GLN A 81 -22.82 -13.06 -11.50
C GLN A 81 -23.69 -11.91 -10.95
N LEU A 82 -23.09 -10.90 -10.34
CA LEU A 82 -23.80 -9.74 -9.79
C LEU A 82 -24.55 -8.94 -10.87
N THR A 83 -24.01 -8.88 -12.09
CA THR A 83 -24.71 -8.28 -13.23
C THR A 83 -25.91 -9.12 -13.67
N ALA A 84 -25.80 -10.45 -13.67
CA ALA A 84 -26.94 -11.33 -13.93
C ALA A 84 -28.04 -11.19 -12.85
N GLU A 85 -27.66 -10.87 -11.62
CA GLU A 85 -28.57 -10.58 -10.50
C GLU A 85 -29.18 -9.16 -10.55
N GLY A 86 -28.78 -8.34 -11.54
CA GLY A 86 -29.37 -7.01 -11.81
C GLY A 86 -28.49 -5.81 -11.46
N THR A 87 -27.24 -6.01 -11.04
CA THR A 87 -26.31 -4.90 -10.78
C THR A 87 -25.81 -4.31 -12.11
N PRO A 88 -25.98 -3.00 -12.37
CA PRO A 88 -25.55 -2.40 -13.62
C PRO A 88 -24.02 -2.48 -13.76
N LEU A 89 -23.54 -2.73 -14.98
CA LEU A 89 -22.12 -2.76 -15.34
C LEU A 89 -21.83 -1.71 -16.40
N PHE A 90 -20.83 -0.87 -16.16
CA PHE A 90 -20.37 0.13 -17.12
C PHE A 90 -18.88 -0.01 -17.42
N HIS A 91 -18.51 0.31 -18.66
CA HIS A 91 -17.12 0.42 -19.07
C HIS A 91 -16.63 1.87 -18.93
N VAL A 92 -15.49 2.04 -18.29
CA VAL A 92 -14.85 3.34 -18.00
C VAL A 92 -13.43 3.28 -18.52
N GLU A 93 -13.08 4.15 -19.48
CA GLU A 93 -11.84 3.98 -20.23
C GLU A 93 -10.58 4.32 -19.41
N ASN A 94 -10.62 5.33 -18.54
CA ASN A 94 -9.45 5.78 -17.77
C ASN A 94 -9.85 6.25 -16.37
N ALA A 95 -9.86 5.33 -15.41
CA ALA A 95 -10.09 5.67 -14.02
C ALA A 95 -9.16 4.88 -13.09
N ASP A 96 -8.43 5.60 -12.25
CA ASP A 96 -7.77 5.01 -11.11
C ASP A 96 -8.81 4.79 -10.01
N LEU A 97 -9.25 3.54 -9.88
CA LEU A 97 -10.22 3.09 -8.89
C LEU A 97 -9.54 2.43 -7.68
N TYR A 98 -8.21 2.45 -7.61
CA TYR A 98 -7.51 1.92 -6.44
C TYR A 98 -7.54 2.98 -5.34
N ASP A 99 -7.89 2.61 -4.11
CA ASP A 99 -7.84 3.54 -2.98
C ASP A 99 -6.37 3.83 -2.61
N THR A 100 -5.47 2.87 -2.85
CA THR A 100 -4.03 3.02 -2.59
C THR A 100 -3.14 2.30 -3.61
N LYS A 101 -1.89 2.77 -3.73
CA LYS A 101 -0.81 2.07 -4.48
C LYS A 101 -0.60 0.63 -3.98
N LEU A 102 -0.80 0.39 -2.68
CA LEU A 102 -0.64 -0.93 -2.06
C LEU A 102 -1.68 -1.93 -2.57
N GLU A 103 -2.94 -1.51 -2.77
CA GLU A 103 -3.99 -2.37 -3.34
C GLU A 103 -3.68 -2.77 -4.78
N ARG A 104 -3.16 -1.85 -5.58
CA ARG A 104 -2.64 -2.15 -6.92
C ARG A 104 -1.52 -3.18 -6.87
N ASP A 105 -0.58 -3.02 -5.95
CA ASP A 105 0.57 -3.92 -5.83
C ASP A 105 0.16 -5.33 -5.38
N LEU A 106 -0.86 -5.46 -4.52
CA LEU A 106 -1.47 -6.72 -4.10
C LEU A 106 -2.27 -7.41 -5.24
N ALA A 107 -2.92 -6.65 -6.12
CA ALA A 107 -3.67 -7.20 -7.24
C ALA A 107 -2.78 -7.74 -8.38
N ARG A 108 -1.54 -7.25 -8.51
CA ARG A 108 -0.58 -7.65 -9.56
C ARG A 108 0.23 -8.90 -9.24
N LYS A 109 0.28 -9.30 -7.98
CA LYS A 109 0.88 -10.55 -7.54
C LYS A 109 -0.10 -11.21 -6.58
N PRO A 110 -0.77 -12.32 -6.93
CA PRO A 110 -1.27 -13.19 -5.87
C PRO A 110 -0.05 -13.48 -4.99
N LEU A 111 -0.08 -13.06 -3.73
CA LEU A 111 0.99 -13.37 -2.77
C LEU A 111 0.93 -14.87 -2.46
N THR A 112 1.31 -15.71 -3.42
CA THR A 112 1.60 -17.13 -3.18
C THR A 112 2.83 -17.28 -2.28
N THR A 113 3.61 -16.23 -2.15
CA THR A 113 4.69 -16.07 -1.19
C THR A 113 4.59 -14.68 -0.60
N ILE A 114 4.33 -14.60 0.70
CA ILE A 114 4.58 -13.40 1.49
C ILE A 114 5.97 -12.90 1.09
N PRO A 115 6.14 -11.65 0.63
CA PRO A 115 7.46 -11.15 0.25
C PRO A 115 8.37 -11.31 1.46
N GLU A 116 9.58 -11.84 1.32
CA GLU A 116 10.47 -11.84 2.48
C GLU A 116 10.85 -10.41 2.86
N LYS A 117 10.80 -9.46 1.92
CA LYS A 117 11.18 -8.05 2.08
C LYS A 117 10.22 -7.06 1.36
N ILE A 118 10.04 -5.86 1.92
CA ILE A 118 9.27 -4.69 1.47
C ILE A 118 10.24 -3.53 1.27
N GLU A 119 10.07 -2.75 0.20
CA GLU A 119 10.82 -1.49 0.04
C GLU A 119 10.09 -0.34 0.76
N VAL A 120 10.75 0.28 1.74
CA VAL A 120 10.28 1.49 2.42
C VAL A 120 11.35 2.56 2.25
N GLU A 121 11.04 3.62 1.50
CA GLU A 121 11.93 4.77 1.26
C GLU A 121 13.37 4.39 0.83
N GLY A 122 13.52 3.32 0.03
CA GLY A 122 14.81 2.83 -0.47
C GLY A 122 15.50 1.76 0.38
N ALA A 123 14.91 1.36 1.52
CA ALA A 123 15.38 0.23 2.34
C ALA A 123 14.59 -1.05 2.04
N LEU A 124 15.27 -2.20 1.92
CA LEU A 124 14.63 -3.52 1.71
C LEU A 124 14.41 -4.23 3.06
N LEU A 125 13.24 -4.04 3.67
CA LEU A 125 12.90 -4.47 5.03
C LEU A 125 12.14 -5.80 5.06
N PRO A 126 12.40 -6.74 5.99
CA PRO A 126 11.61 -7.97 6.07
C PRO A 126 10.10 -7.75 6.30
N TYR A 127 9.23 -8.43 5.54
CA TYR A 127 7.77 -8.17 5.51
C TYR A 127 7.05 -8.45 6.83
N ASN A 128 7.60 -9.31 7.69
CA ASN A 128 7.00 -9.70 8.97
C ASN A 128 7.71 -9.10 10.19
N GLN A 129 8.61 -8.14 10.01
CA GLN A 129 9.34 -7.52 11.10
C GLN A 129 8.91 -6.07 11.32
N PRO A 130 8.94 -5.58 12.58
CA PRO A 130 8.70 -4.17 12.86
C PRO A 130 9.62 -3.28 12.02
N ILE A 131 9.04 -2.30 11.34
CA ILE A 131 9.73 -1.42 10.37
C ILE A 131 10.99 -0.80 10.99
N LEU A 132 10.89 -0.29 12.22
CA LEU A 132 12.03 0.32 12.92
C LEU A 132 13.15 -0.67 13.22
N GLN A 133 12.83 -1.90 13.63
CA GLN A 133 13.84 -2.94 13.88
C GLN A 133 14.59 -3.29 12.59
N SER A 134 13.85 -3.41 11.49
CA SER A 134 14.39 -3.71 10.18
C SER A 134 15.32 -2.59 9.68
N LEU A 135 14.91 -1.33 9.87
CA LEU A 135 15.74 -0.17 9.52
C LEU A 135 17.01 -0.08 10.37
N ILE A 136 16.93 -0.41 11.67
CA ILE A 136 18.11 -0.48 12.56
C ILE A 136 19.09 -1.56 12.07
N VAL A 137 18.60 -2.76 11.74
CA VAL A 137 19.44 -3.84 11.21
C VAL A 137 20.12 -3.41 9.91
N GLU A 138 19.36 -2.86 8.98
CA GLU A 138 19.86 -2.38 7.70
C GLU A 138 20.89 -1.24 7.89
N ALA A 139 20.67 -0.34 8.85
CA ALA A 139 21.58 0.74 9.19
C ALA A 139 22.93 0.21 9.71
N ILE A 140 22.89 -0.74 10.64
CA ILE A 140 24.08 -1.37 11.22
C ILE A 140 24.84 -2.16 10.14
N ASP A 141 24.14 -2.90 9.29
CA ASP A 141 24.76 -3.72 8.24
C ASP A 141 25.43 -2.86 7.16
N LYS A 142 24.70 -1.87 6.62
CA LYS A 142 25.18 -1.06 5.49
C LYS A 142 26.17 0.03 5.88
N PHE A 143 25.93 0.75 6.96
CA PHE A 143 26.73 1.92 7.35
C PHE A 143 27.70 1.60 8.49
N GLY A 144 27.25 0.84 9.48
CA GLY A 144 28.07 0.37 10.60
C GLY A 144 28.98 -0.83 10.29
N LYS A 145 28.85 -1.45 9.12
CA LYS A 145 29.59 -2.68 8.74
C LYS A 145 29.43 -3.81 9.77
N GLY A 146 28.23 -3.95 10.33
CA GLY A 146 27.86 -4.99 11.28
C GLY A 146 27.96 -4.60 12.75
N LYS A 147 28.42 -3.37 13.08
CA LYS A 147 28.42 -2.83 14.44
C LYS A 147 28.18 -1.32 14.47
N ALA A 148 27.46 -0.81 15.48
CA ALA A 148 27.26 0.63 15.65
C ALA A 148 26.82 0.98 17.07
N THR A 149 27.12 2.20 17.51
CA THR A 149 26.60 2.78 18.75
C THR A 149 25.18 3.35 18.56
N GLU A 150 24.43 3.57 19.64
CA GLU A 150 23.08 4.18 19.55
C GLU A 150 23.07 5.54 18.81
N PRO A 151 24.00 6.47 19.07
CA PRO A 151 24.06 7.73 18.32
C PRO A 151 24.32 7.52 16.83
N GLU A 152 25.24 6.62 16.47
CA GLU A 152 25.54 6.31 15.07
C GLU A 152 24.35 5.69 14.36
N ILE A 153 23.59 4.80 15.02
CA ILE A 153 22.36 4.24 14.46
C ILE A 153 21.35 5.35 14.18
N LEU A 154 21.18 6.29 15.10
CA LEU A 154 20.29 7.45 14.88
C LEU A 154 20.76 8.31 13.71
N ASP A 155 22.06 8.53 13.58
CA ASP A 155 22.63 9.29 12.47
C ASP A 155 22.40 8.52 11.15
N TYR A 156 22.65 7.21 11.10
CA TYR A 156 22.38 6.38 9.92
C TYR A 156 20.90 6.37 9.51
N LEU A 157 19.98 6.41 10.46
CA LEU A 157 18.55 6.45 10.18
C LEU A 157 18.08 7.81 9.65
N THR A 158 18.79 8.90 9.97
CA THR A 158 18.28 10.27 9.77
C THR A 158 19.09 11.12 8.80
N GLU A 159 20.39 10.86 8.68
CA GLU A 159 21.26 11.52 7.72
C GLU A 159 21.05 10.97 6.31
N LYS A 160 21.21 11.84 5.31
CA LYS A 160 21.11 11.45 3.91
C LYS A 160 22.34 10.66 3.47
N TYR A 161 22.17 9.90 2.39
CA TYR A 161 23.28 9.22 1.73
C TYR A 161 24.42 10.20 1.39
N PRO A 162 25.71 9.85 1.58
CA PRO A 162 26.25 8.52 1.89
C PRO A 162 26.38 8.18 3.38
N HIS A 163 26.05 9.11 4.27
CA HIS A 163 26.30 8.98 5.71
C HIS A 163 25.17 8.25 6.45
N GLY A 164 23.98 8.16 5.83
CA GLY A 164 22.86 7.36 6.31
C GLY A 164 21.85 7.07 5.19
N GLY A 165 20.75 6.42 5.56
CA GLY A 165 19.63 6.10 4.69
C GLY A 165 18.65 7.25 4.49
N GLY A 166 18.60 8.21 5.43
CA GLY A 166 17.69 9.35 5.39
C GLY A 166 16.21 8.94 5.48
N TRP A 167 15.93 7.77 6.05
CA TRP A 167 14.60 7.16 6.11
C TRP A 167 13.68 7.78 7.15
N LEU A 168 14.24 8.49 8.13
CA LEU A 168 13.49 9.05 9.24
C LEU A 168 13.94 10.47 9.57
N THR A 169 13.05 11.27 10.16
CA THR A 169 13.37 12.60 10.66
C THR A 169 13.81 12.54 12.12
N ARG A 170 14.95 13.13 12.45
CA ARG A 170 15.46 13.19 13.83
C ARG A 170 14.50 13.98 14.72
N THR A 171 13.92 13.29 15.70
CA THR A 171 12.99 13.85 16.68
C THR A 171 13.28 13.22 18.06
N PRO A 172 13.00 13.91 19.18
CA PRO A 172 13.20 13.34 20.53
C PRO A 172 12.43 12.03 20.73
N THR A 173 11.22 11.93 20.16
CA THR A 173 10.39 10.73 20.20
C THR A 173 10.97 9.57 19.40
N LEU A 174 11.70 9.84 18.30
CA LEU A 174 12.43 8.82 17.57
C LEU A 174 13.60 8.28 18.40
N THR A 175 14.35 9.15 19.08
CA THR A 175 15.46 8.75 19.95
C THR A 175 14.99 7.77 21.02
N GLU A 176 13.91 8.09 21.73
CA GLU A 176 13.32 7.20 22.75
C GLU A 176 12.85 5.86 22.16
N LYS A 177 12.23 5.90 20.97
CA LYS A 177 11.78 4.68 20.28
C LYS A 177 12.94 3.81 19.82
N VAL A 178 14.02 4.40 19.30
CA VAL A 178 15.22 3.66 18.89
C VAL A 178 15.86 2.98 20.09
N LYS A 179 16.05 3.71 21.19
CA LYS A 179 16.57 3.15 22.45
C LYS A 179 15.74 1.97 22.94
N SER A 180 14.43 2.15 23.09
CA SER A 180 13.52 1.08 23.52
C SER A 180 13.54 -0.12 22.56
N THR A 181 13.67 0.14 21.26
CA THR A 181 13.74 -0.91 20.25
C THR A 181 15.06 -1.69 20.31
N LEU A 182 16.19 -1.01 20.55
CA LEU A 182 17.50 -1.65 20.75
C LEU A 182 17.50 -2.55 21.99
N GLU A 183 16.97 -2.07 23.12
CA GLU A 183 16.80 -2.88 24.33
C GLU A 183 15.96 -4.15 24.05
N GLN A 184 14.85 -4.01 23.33
CA GLN A 184 14.01 -5.14 22.92
C GLN A 184 14.73 -6.11 21.97
N MET A 185 15.53 -5.59 21.03
CA MET A 185 16.28 -6.41 20.07
C MET A 185 17.40 -7.18 20.75
N THR A 186 18.08 -6.59 21.73
CA THR A 186 19.07 -7.26 22.58
C THR A 186 18.42 -8.36 23.42
N TYR A 187 17.28 -8.07 24.07
CA TYR A 187 16.54 -9.07 24.83
C TYR A 187 16.07 -10.26 23.97
N LYS A 188 15.67 -10.00 22.73
CA LYS A 188 15.25 -11.05 21.77
C LYS A 188 16.41 -11.81 21.14
N GLY A 189 17.67 -11.44 21.43
CA GLY A 189 18.85 -12.06 20.83
C GLY A 189 18.96 -11.83 19.31
N ILE A 190 18.47 -10.68 18.81
CA ILE A 190 18.62 -10.27 17.41
C ILE A 190 19.96 -9.55 17.21
N ILE A 191 20.33 -8.75 18.21
CA ILE A 191 21.60 -8.03 18.30
C ILE A 191 22.24 -8.32 19.66
N GLU A 192 23.56 -8.20 19.72
CA GLU A 192 24.32 -8.30 20.95
C GLU A 192 24.79 -6.90 21.36
N TYR A 193 24.73 -6.57 22.64
CA TYR A 193 25.20 -5.29 23.16
C TYR A 193 26.45 -5.51 24.00
N ASN A 194 27.52 -4.76 23.73
CA ASN A 194 28.73 -4.77 24.53
C ASN A 194 28.76 -3.54 25.45
N GLU A 195 28.71 -3.76 26.76
CA GLU A 195 28.71 -2.71 27.78
C GLU A 195 30.03 -1.91 27.82
N GLU A 196 31.16 -2.50 27.41
CA GLU A 196 32.47 -1.83 27.44
C GLU A 196 32.64 -0.84 26.29
N THR A 197 32.16 -1.21 25.09
CA THR A 197 32.30 -0.38 23.88
C THR A 197 31.05 0.43 23.58
N THR A 198 29.93 0.16 24.25
CA THR A 198 28.60 0.75 23.98
C THR A 198 28.09 0.47 22.56
N GLU A 199 28.65 -0.54 21.89
CA GLU A 199 28.32 -0.93 20.52
C GLU A 199 27.27 -2.06 20.51
N TYR A 200 26.38 -2.01 19.52
CA TYR A 200 25.47 -3.08 19.15
C TYR A 200 26.03 -3.85 17.95
N TYR A 201 26.01 -5.19 18.03
CA TYR A 201 26.50 -6.09 16.98
C TYR A 201 25.34 -6.91 16.41
N LEU A 202 25.31 -7.07 15.09
CA LEU A 202 24.39 -8.03 14.47
C LEU A 202 24.85 -9.44 14.80
N ILE A 203 23.97 -10.24 15.40
CA ILE A 203 24.24 -11.67 15.61
C ILE A 203 24.18 -12.34 14.24
N SER A 204 25.35 -12.59 13.66
CA SER A 204 25.45 -13.39 12.43
C SER A 204 24.83 -14.76 12.70
N LYS A 205 23.68 -15.05 12.08
CA LYS A 205 23.12 -16.41 12.11
C LYS A 205 24.24 -17.36 11.66
N PRO A 206 24.46 -18.50 12.34
CA PRO A 206 25.42 -19.49 11.87
C PRO A 206 25.01 -19.88 10.45
N THR A 207 25.84 -19.49 9.49
CA THR A 207 25.59 -19.68 8.07
C THR A 207 25.44 -21.17 7.83
N THR A 208 24.28 -21.60 7.33
CA THR A 208 24.15 -22.93 6.75
C THR A 208 25.24 -23.08 5.70
N SER A 209 26.18 -23.97 6.00
CA SER A 209 27.22 -24.52 5.12
C SER A 209 28.21 -23.52 4.51
N LYS A 210 29.41 -23.47 5.13
CA LYS A 210 30.67 -23.41 4.38
C LYS A 210 30.62 -24.48 3.28
N LEU A 211 30.41 -24.09 2.03
CA LEU A 211 30.89 -24.89 0.90
C LEU A 211 32.40 -24.83 0.94
N THR A 212 32.99 -25.80 1.63
CA THR A 212 34.39 -26.15 1.44
C THR A 212 34.56 -26.50 -0.04
N LYS A 213 35.29 -25.66 -0.78
CA LYS A 213 35.96 -26.10 -2.00
C LYS A 213 36.93 -27.20 -1.58
N LYS A 214 36.49 -28.46 -1.66
CA LYS A 214 37.42 -29.58 -1.80
C LYS A 214 38.02 -29.48 -3.19
N GLY A 215 39.35 -29.48 -3.24
CA GLY A 215 40.11 -29.51 -4.46
C GLY A 215 39.81 -30.74 -5.31
N GLY A 216 40.00 -30.55 -6.61
CA GLY A 216 40.04 -31.52 -7.69
C GLY A 216 40.59 -30.78 -8.89
#